data_AF-A0A2M4ASH4-F1
#
_entry.id   AF-A0A2M4ASH4-F1
#
_cell.length_a   1.000
_cell.length_b   1.000
_cell.length_c   1.000
_cell.angle_alpha   90.00
_cell.angle_beta   90.00
_cell.angle_gamma   90.00
#
_symmetry.space_group_name_H-M   'P 1'
#
loop_
_entity.id
_entity.type
_entity.pdbx_description
1 polymer ?
#
loop_
_entity_poly.entity_id
_entity_poly.type
_entity_poly.pdbx_seq_one_letter_code
_entity_poly.pdbx_strand_id
1 'polypeptide(L)'
;NIKDLDGVNKNAINVITSDGARIFQCINASTKQEWIDKFEQAIKFHQPTKPKKAQAPQPPTSLKFETVTPKPTDNELLALSPTASEVGRVMIENLPPDWLVTAPEEIQAEIAQRHFEDSLALLQRCEEHLARDSSFSGATEIGEKVRTLKSSLASVLMHELSSSQSRSLQAALRSSRRPLRLLVEMEKSREACGILLRVCTSAIRSSQRQARRNNLAVSELFFCDVALVASEFLRAFSTKAACTSALIVWCNMELQHFASQLIKHYLTKDTQLETVAKVVEGVREPCLKLREIGLDLSYHMEGLLRSTLEQLLDEARYRLVDSIGRTEDPWQPYNLQTKTGLRALLKEFDTLGIDFRAYVTGDTWINLTQATVGFCRHLIQTTESCAFLAKYDSLQRDAETLIRELFLSQHSTKPPNSLNADIKFVAKNKTYMVEVLLPIAMNRFERIAGKKPELLAELQVQLRTVPPKPKPRSVYQTDVL
;
A
#
# COMPACT_ATOMS: atom_id res chain seq x y z
N ASN A 1 -4.88 22.01 -36.08
CA ASN A 1 -4.44 21.06 -37.12
C ASN A 1 -3.09 21.53 -37.63
N ILE A 2 -2.02 20.76 -37.43
CA ILE A 2 -0.68 21.12 -37.93
C ILE A 2 -0.66 20.78 -39.42
N LYS A 3 -0.28 21.73 -40.28
CA LYS A 3 -0.01 21.44 -41.71
C LYS A 3 1.19 20.49 -41.76
N ASP A 4 1.02 19.35 -42.43
CA ASP A 4 2.05 18.32 -42.54
C ASP A 4 3.35 18.94 -43.10
N LEU A 5 4.30 19.16 -42.20
CA LEU A 5 5.68 19.53 -42.54
C LEU A 5 6.51 18.24 -42.49
N ASP A 6 7.18 18.00 -43.62
CA ASP A 6 8.06 16.90 -43.99
C ASP A 6 8.32 15.80 -42.94
N GLY A 7 7.78 14.62 -43.24
CA GLY A 7 8.25 13.31 -42.78
C GLY A 7 7.97 12.92 -41.33
N VAL A 8 8.10 13.84 -40.37
CA VAL A 8 8.11 13.50 -38.93
C VAL A 8 6.75 13.67 -38.26
N ASN A 9 5.89 14.55 -38.78
CA ASN A 9 4.58 14.88 -38.17
C ASN A 9 3.37 14.35 -38.94
N LYS A 10 3.57 13.36 -39.83
CA LYS A 10 2.49 12.81 -40.66
C LYS A 10 1.46 12.12 -39.76
N ASN A 11 0.22 12.62 -39.75
CA ASN A 11 -0.87 12.14 -38.88
C ASN A 11 -0.76 12.53 -37.38
N ALA A 12 -0.13 13.65 -37.04
CA ALA A 12 -0.16 14.18 -35.67
C ALA A 12 -1.39 15.06 -35.39
N ILE A 13 -1.83 15.10 -34.13
CA ILE A 13 -2.88 15.98 -33.58
C ILE A 13 -2.25 16.85 -32.49
N ASN A 14 -2.42 18.16 -32.59
CA ASN A 14 -2.04 19.11 -31.53
C ASN A 14 -3.28 19.45 -30.70
N VAL A 15 -3.25 19.14 -29.41
CA VAL A 15 -4.30 19.43 -28.45
C VAL A 15 -3.80 20.53 -27.52
N ILE A 16 -4.53 21.65 -27.51
CA ILE A 16 -4.21 22.82 -26.70
C ILE A 16 -5.22 22.87 -25.56
N THR A 17 -4.74 22.78 -24.34
CA THR A 17 -5.51 22.87 -23.10
C THR A 17 -4.93 23.96 -22.20
N SER A 18 -5.63 24.34 -21.12
CA SER A 18 -5.18 25.38 -20.19
C SER A 18 -3.88 25.02 -19.44
N ASP A 19 -3.48 23.74 -19.44
CA ASP A 19 -2.22 23.22 -18.91
C ASP A 19 -1.09 23.13 -19.96
N GLY A 20 -1.31 23.61 -21.20
CA GLY A 20 -0.31 23.69 -22.27
C GLY A 20 -0.70 22.94 -23.56
N ALA A 21 0.17 23.00 -24.57
CA ALA A 21 -0.02 22.30 -25.85
C ALA A 21 0.71 20.96 -25.87
N ARG A 22 0.02 19.87 -26.27
CA ARG A 22 0.61 18.54 -26.44
C ARG A 22 0.34 18.00 -27.85
N ILE A 23 1.35 17.37 -28.43
CA ILE A 23 1.26 16.74 -29.76
C ILE A 23 1.15 15.22 -29.59
N PHE A 24 0.12 14.64 -30.20
CA PHE A 24 -0.13 13.20 -30.21
C PHE A 24 0.04 12.65 -31.62
N GLN A 25 0.85 11.62 -31.77
CA GLN A 25 1.13 10.96 -33.05
C GLN A 25 0.14 9.81 -33.28
N CYS A 26 -0.59 9.82 -34.39
CA CYS A 26 -1.50 8.73 -34.75
C CYS A 26 -0.84 7.74 -35.71
N ILE A 27 -1.27 6.48 -35.64
CA ILE A 27 -0.72 5.36 -36.42
C ILE A 27 -1.06 5.50 -37.91
N ASN A 28 -2.24 6.03 -38.23
CA ASN A 28 -2.67 6.29 -39.60
C ASN A 28 -3.67 7.47 -39.67
N ALA A 29 -3.99 7.93 -40.87
CA ALA A 29 -4.89 9.08 -41.11
C ALA A 29 -6.35 8.82 -40.68
N SER A 30 -6.81 7.57 -40.78
CA SER A 30 -8.17 7.18 -40.38
C SER A 30 -8.34 7.26 -38.86
N THR A 31 -7.37 6.77 -38.10
CA THR A 31 -7.36 6.88 -36.62
C THR A 31 -7.22 8.34 -36.19
N LYS A 32 -6.45 9.17 -36.91
CA LYS A 32 -6.40 10.62 -36.67
C LYS A 32 -7.77 11.26 -36.80
N GLN A 33 -8.51 10.95 -37.86
CA GLN A 33 -9.86 11.49 -38.07
C GLN A 33 -10.84 11.01 -37.00
N GLU A 34 -10.81 9.72 -36.65
CA GLU A 34 -11.64 9.17 -35.58
C GLU A 34 -11.37 9.85 -34.24
N TRP A 35 -10.10 10.10 -33.90
CA TRP A 35 -9.73 10.82 -32.67
C TRP A 35 -10.24 12.26 -32.69
N ILE A 36 -10.10 12.97 -33.81
CA ILE A 36 -10.66 14.33 -33.97
C ILE A 36 -12.18 14.31 -33.76
N ASP A 37 -12.89 13.39 -34.39
CA ASP A 37 -14.35 13.27 -34.29
C ASP A 37 -14.78 12.97 -32.84
N LYS A 38 -14.05 12.11 -32.13
CA LYS A 38 -14.29 11.81 -30.71
C LYS A 38 -13.99 13.01 -29.80
N PHE A 39 -12.94 13.77 -30.08
CA PHE A 39 -12.65 15.00 -29.35
C PHE A 39 -13.73 16.06 -29.59
N GLU A 40 -14.21 16.23 -30.83
CA GLU A 40 -15.32 17.14 -31.13
C GLU A 40 -16.63 16.71 -30.45
N GLN A 41 -16.92 15.40 -30.42
CA GLN A 41 -18.06 14.86 -29.68
C GLN A 41 -17.94 15.13 -28.18
N ALA A 42 -16.76 14.93 -27.59
CA ALA A 42 -16.51 15.21 -26.18
C ALA A 42 -16.60 16.71 -25.85
N ILE A 43 -16.08 17.58 -26.72
CA ILE A 43 -16.22 19.04 -26.60
C ILE A 43 -17.70 19.46 -26.68
N LYS A 44 -18.48 18.87 -27.60
CA LYS A 44 -19.93 19.11 -27.69
C LYS A 44 -20.70 18.59 -26.47
N PHE A 45 -20.24 17.50 -25.85
CA PHE A 45 -20.85 16.93 -24.64
C PHE A 45 -20.50 17.72 -23.37
N HIS A 46 -19.38 18.43 -23.35
CA HIS A 46 -18.95 19.31 -22.25
C HIS A 46 -19.25 20.80 -22.48
N GLN A 47 -19.79 21.20 -23.64
CA GLN A 47 -20.39 22.51 -23.78
C GLN A 47 -21.73 22.54 -23.04
N PRO A 48 -21.91 23.40 -22.02
CA PRO A 48 -23.22 23.61 -21.43
C PRO A 48 -24.17 24.10 -22.54
N THR A 49 -25.35 23.49 -22.63
CA THR A 49 -26.46 23.97 -23.45
C THR A 49 -26.68 25.45 -23.15
N LYS A 50 -26.41 26.32 -24.14
CA LYS A 50 -26.67 27.76 -24.01
C LYS A 50 -28.16 27.95 -23.66
N PRO A 51 -28.51 28.60 -22.54
CA PRO A 51 -29.86 29.11 -22.38
C PRO A 51 -30.13 30.15 -23.47
N LYS A 52 -31.37 30.15 -23.97
CA LYS A 52 -31.90 31.10 -24.96
C LYS A 52 -31.57 32.54 -24.54
N LYS A 53 -31.25 33.39 -25.54
CA LYS A 53 -31.02 34.84 -25.42
C LYS A 53 -31.99 35.49 -24.42
N ALA A 54 -31.48 35.85 -23.24
CA ALA A 54 -32.03 36.90 -22.41
C ALA A 54 -31.18 38.17 -22.64
N GLN A 55 -31.84 39.32 -22.72
CA GLN A 55 -31.22 40.62 -23.00
C GLN A 55 -30.16 40.99 -21.95
N ALA A 56 -29.11 41.68 -22.39
CA ALA A 56 -28.03 42.18 -21.55
C ALA A 56 -28.57 43.14 -20.47
N PRO A 57 -28.10 43.07 -19.20
CA PRO A 57 -28.30 44.13 -18.24
C PRO A 57 -27.49 45.36 -18.68
N GLN A 58 -28.17 46.49 -18.85
CA GLN A 58 -27.51 47.78 -19.07
C GLN A 58 -26.74 48.23 -17.81
N PRO A 59 -25.65 49.01 -17.96
CA PRO A 59 -24.96 49.62 -16.83
C PRO A 59 -25.89 50.62 -16.10
N PRO A 60 -25.84 50.72 -14.76
CA PRO A 60 -26.62 51.70 -14.04
C PRO A 60 -26.14 53.11 -14.39
N THR A 61 -27.06 53.85 -15.00
CA THR A 61 -27.00 55.26 -15.32
C THR A 61 -26.66 56.09 -14.08
N SER A 62 -25.75 57.03 -14.27
CA SER A 62 -25.40 58.14 -13.40
C SER A 62 -26.56 58.62 -12.50
N LEU A 63 -26.44 58.40 -11.19
CA LEU A 63 -27.13 59.23 -10.21
C LEU A 63 -26.28 60.47 -9.96
N LYS A 64 -26.84 61.59 -10.41
CA LYS A 64 -26.35 62.95 -10.22
C LYS A 64 -26.16 63.20 -8.73
N PHE A 65 -24.94 63.57 -8.33
CA PHE A 65 -24.75 64.28 -7.06
C PHE A 65 -25.32 65.69 -7.24
N GLU A 66 -26.49 65.92 -6.64
CA GLU A 66 -27.01 67.26 -6.40
C GLU A 66 -26.12 67.95 -5.36
N THR A 67 -25.43 68.99 -5.80
CA THR A 67 -24.86 70.05 -4.97
C THR A 67 -25.96 70.72 -4.17
N VAL A 68 -26.04 70.42 -2.87
CA VAL A 68 -26.79 71.23 -1.90
C VAL A 68 -25.79 72.15 -1.20
N THR A 69 -25.76 73.39 -1.66
CA THR A 69 -25.32 74.56 -0.89
C THR A 69 -26.16 74.73 0.36
N PRO A 70 -25.59 74.94 1.56
CA PRO A 70 -26.26 75.68 2.61
C PRO A 70 -25.96 77.18 2.46
N LYS A 71 -27.02 77.97 2.37
CA LYS A 71 -27.00 79.43 2.48
C LYS A 71 -27.50 79.84 3.88
N PRO A 72 -27.29 81.10 4.30
CA PRO A 72 -26.81 81.47 5.62
C PRO A 72 -27.93 81.88 6.58
N THR A 73 -27.60 81.92 7.87
CA THR A 73 -28.37 82.66 8.87
C THR A 73 -27.41 83.65 9.53
N ASP A 74 -27.72 84.93 9.35
CA ASP A 74 -27.05 86.09 9.94
C ASP A 74 -27.38 86.27 11.43
N ASN A 75 -26.57 87.15 12.04
CA ASN A 75 -26.62 87.77 13.37
C ASN A 75 -25.86 87.02 14.48
N GLU A 76 -24.97 87.63 15.27
CA GLU A 76 -24.63 89.04 15.46
C GLU A 76 -23.25 89.16 16.14
N LEU A 77 -22.66 90.35 16.02
CA LEU A 77 -21.33 90.78 16.43
C LEU A 77 -21.06 90.80 17.95
N LEU A 78 -19.77 91.02 18.26
CA LEU A 78 -19.12 91.46 19.52
C LEU A 78 -18.57 90.29 20.38
N ALA A 79 -17.30 90.22 20.81
CA ALA A 79 -16.30 91.26 21.02
C ALA A 79 -14.85 90.70 20.96
N LEU A 80 -13.93 91.63 20.73
CA LEU A 80 -12.48 91.52 20.67
C LEU A 80 -11.82 91.12 22.02
N SER A 81 -10.82 90.24 22.01
CA SER A 81 -9.46 90.60 22.49
C SER A 81 -8.41 89.51 22.19
N PRO A 82 -7.16 89.90 21.88
CA PRO A 82 -6.07 89.00 21.48
C PRO A 82 -5.02 88.81 22.59
N THR A 83 -4.49 87.59 22.71
CA THR A 83 -3.18 87.32 23.33
C THR A 83 -2.71 85.96 22.79
N ALA A 84 -1.86 85.97 21.76
CA ALA A 84 -0.41 85.90 21.86
C ALA A 84 0.11 84.48 22.12
N SER A 85 0.60 83.88 21.02
CA SER A 85 1.70 82.92 20.93
C SER A 85 1.76 81.75 21.90
N GLU A 86 1.47 80.55 21.40
CA GLU A 86 2.34 79.41 21.71
C GLU A 86 2.36 78.37 20.58
N VAL A 87 3.47 78.40 19.84
CA VAL A 87 4.15 77.29 19.17
C VAL A 87 3.24 76.27 18.47
N GLY A 88 3.02 76.50 17.18
CA GLY A 88 2.67 75.44 16.24
C GLY A 88 3.76 74.38 16.21
N ARG A 89 3.63 73.35 17.07
CA ARG A 89 4.21 72.04 16.78
C ARG A 89 3.44 71.51 15.58
N VAL A 90 4.04 71.62 14.39
CA VAL A 90 3.72 70.67 13.33
C VAL A 90 4.09 69.31 13.92
N MET A 91 3.10 68.60 14.49
CA MET A 91 3.21 67.16 14.63
C MET A 91 3.34 66.66 13.20
N ILE A 92 4.57 66.38 12.77
CA ILE A 92 4.76 65.42 11.69
C ILE A 92 4.20 64.14 12.31
N GLU A 93 2.92 63.85 12.06
CA GLU A 93 2.41 62.51 12.28
C GLU A 93 3.39 61.60 11.57
N ASN A 94 4.01 60.66 12.29
CA ASN A 94 4.75 59.60 11.62
C ASN A 94 3.72 58.83 10.81
N LEU A 95 3.60 59.16 9.52
CA LEU A 95 2.72 58.48 8.58
C LEU A 95 3.38 57.18 8.12
N PRO A 96 2.60 56.11 7.88
CA PRO A 96 3.12 54.89 7.28
C PRO A 96 3.65 55.16 5.86
N PRO A 97 4.66 54.41 5.40
CA PRO A 97 5.07 54.44 3.99
C PRO A 97 3.91 54.04 3.06
N ASP A 98 3.79 54.70 1.88
CA ASP A 98 2.69 54.47 0.93
C ASP A 98 2.52 53.00 0.54
N TRP A 99 3.63 52.28 0.32
CA TRP A 99 3.62 50.85 -0.03
C TRP A 99 3.03 49.96 1.06
N LEU A 100 3.12 50.39 2.33
CA LEU A 100 2.59 49.62 3.46
C LEU A 100 1.07 49.83 3.60
N VAL A 101 0.56 50.97 3.15
CA VAL A 101 -0.87 51.29 3.13
C VAL A 101 -1.59 50.46 2.06
N THR A 102 -1.00 50.29 0.88
CA THR A 102 -1.58 49.50 -0.23
C THR A 102 -1.33 47.99 -0.09
N ALA A 103 -0.30 47.58 0.66
CA ALA A 103 0.09 46.19 0.79
C ALA A 103 -1.05 45.22 1.20
N PRO A 104 -1.96 45.53 2.15
CA PRO A 104 -3.07 44.63 2.48
C PRO A 104 -4.00 44.32 1.29
N GLU A 105 -4.28 45.32 0.46
CA GLU A 105 -5.13 45.17 -0.74
C GLU A 105 -4.40 44.36 -1.82
N GLU A 106 -3.11 44.63 -2.03
CA GLU A 106 -2.24 43.88 -2.94
C GLU A 106 -2.15 42.41 -2.51
N ILE A 107 -1.88 42.13 -1.22
CA ILE A 107 -1.83 40.76 -0.68
C ILE A 107 -3.14 40.03 -0.94
N GLN A 108 -4.29 40.69 -0.73
CA GLN A 108 -5.59 40.08 -0.98
C GLN A 108 -5.81 39.77 -2.46
N ALA A 109 -5.39 40.66 -3.37
CA ALA A 109 -5.43 40.44 -4.81
C ALA A 109 -4.53 39.28 -5.23
N GLU A 110 -3.29 39.21 -4.73
CA GLU A 110 -2.34 38.12 -5.01
C GLU A 110 -2.86 36.76 -4.50
N ILE A 111 -3.51 36.71 -3.32
CA ILE A 111 -4.18 35.50 -2.82
C ILE A 111 -5.27 35.06 -3.81
N ALA A 112 -6.12 35.98 -4.26
CA ALA A 112 -7.22 35.68 -5.18
C ALA A 112 -6.73 35.19 -6.55
N GLN A 113 -5.60 35.74 -7.03
CA GLN A 113 -4.95 35.35 -8.28
C GLN A 113 -4.07 34.09 -8.14
N ARG A 114 -3.95 33.53 -6.93
CA ARG A 114 -3.10 32.37 -6.60
C ARG A 114 -1.60 32.59 -6.82
N HIS A 115 -1.14 33.83 -6.71
CA HIS A 115 0.27 34.20 -6.64
C HIS A 115 0.75 34.11 -5.18
N PHE A 116 0.77 32.88 -4.66
CA PHE A 116 0.99 32.65 -3.23
C PHE A 116 2.41 32.97 -2.76
N GLU A 117 3.42 32.81 -3.62
CA GLU A 117 4.82 33.18 -3.34
C GLU A 117 4.96 34.69 -3.15
N ASP A 118 4.40 35.48 -4.07
CA ASP A 118 4.46 36.94 -4.03
C ASP A 118 3.66 37.49 -2.85
N SER A 119 2.50 36.91 -2.58
CA SER A 119 1.70 37.20 -1.38
C SER A 119 2.47 36.94 -0.08
N LEU A 120 3.18 35.81 0.02
CA LEU A 120 3.98 35.47 1.19
C LEU A 120 5.19 36.40 1.36
N ALA A 121 5.88 36.73 0.26
CA ALA A 121 7.02 37.65 0.29
C ALA A 121 6.60 39.06 0.74
N LEU A 122 5.46 39.56 0.25
CA LEU A 122 4.90 40.84 0.67
C LEU A 122 4.45 40.81 2.14
N LEU A 123 3.82 39.72 2.59
CA LEU A 123 3.48 39.51 4.00
C LEU A 123 4.72 39.57 4.91
N GLN A 124 5.79 38.85 4.56
CA GLN A 124 7.04 38.85 5.32
C GLN A 124 7.68 40.25 5.36
N ARG A 125 7.66 40.97 4.23
CA ARG A 125 8.16 42.35 4.16
C ARG A 125 7.37 43.28 5.08
N CYS A 126 6.05 43.13 5.15
CA CYS A 126 5.21 43.89 6.07
C CYS A 126 5.53 43.54 7.54
N GLU A 127 5.65 42.26 7.87
CA GLU A 127 5.98 41.80 9.23
C GLU A 127 7.37 42.28 9.68
N GLU A 128 8.38 42.19 8.80
CA GLU A 128 9.73 42.70 9.08
C GLU A 128 9.76 44.21 9.31
N HIS A 129 9.01 44.97 8.51
CA HIS A 129 8.96 46.41 8.66
C HIS A 129 8.28 46.81 9.97
N LEU A 130 7.12 46.21 10.27
CA LEU A 130 6.39 46.44 11.53
C LEU A 130 7.20 46.03 12.77
N ALA A 131 8.06 45.01 12.65
CA ALA A 131 8.97 44.61 13.72
C ALA A 131 10.14 45.59 13.92
N ARG A 132 10.61 46.26 12.85
CA ARG A 132 11.69 47.26 12.91
C ARG A 132 11.20 48.64 13.33
N ASP A 133 10.05 49.06 12.82
CA ASP A 133 9.43 50.35 13.09
C ASP A 133 7.91 50.20 13.19
N SER A 134 7.39 50.53 14.37
CA SER A 134 5.95 50.58 14.68
C SER A 134 5.56 51.92 15.30
N SER A 135 6.40 52.94 15.14
CA SER A 135 6.22 54.27 15.73
C SER A 135 5.25 55.18 14.96
N PHE A 136 4.67 54.69 13.87
CA PHE A 136 3.76 55.42 12.99
C PHE A 136 2.28 55.20 13.33
N SER A 137 1.45 56.18 12.98
CA SER A 137 0.00 56.14 13.22
C SER A 137 -0.66 55.01 12.42
N GLY A 138 -1.47 54.18 13.07
CA GLY A 138 -2.15 53.04 12.43
C GLY A 138 -1.32 51.76 12.28
N ALA A 139 -0.10 51.69 12.83
CA ALA A 139 0.75 50.49 12.79
C ALA A 139 0.07 49.24 13.36
N THR A 140 -0.74 49.39 14.42
CA THR A 140 -1.50 48.30 15.04
C THR A 140 -2.60 47.78 14.12
N GLU A 141 -3.38 48.66 13.49
CA GLU A 141 -4.45 48.30 12.56
C GLU A 141 -3.90 47.59 11.32
N ILE A 142 -2.82 48.13 10.72
CA ILE A 142 -2.15 47.49 9.58
C ILE A 142 -1.60 46.12 9.99
N GLY A 143 -0.98 46.01 11.17
CA GLY A 143 -0.49 44.74 11.71
C GLY A 143 -1.59 43.71 11.91
N GLU A 144 -2.78 44.11 12.37
CA GLU A 144 -3.94 43.22 12.49
C GLU A 144 -4.47 42.75 11.12
N LYS A 145 -4.53 43.66 10.13
CA LYS A 145 -4.91 43.31 8.75
C LYS A 145 -3.92 42.31 8.14
N VAL A 146 -2.62 42.57 8.26
CA VAL A 146 -1.54 41.68 7.80
C VAL A 146 -1.64 40.30 8.45
N ARG A 147 -1.87 40.22 9.77
CA ARG A 147 -2.05 38.96 10.49
C ARG A 147 -3.29 38.18 10.02
N THR A 148 -4.38 38.89 9.77
CA THR A 148 -5.63 38.32 9.24
C THR A 148 -5.41 37.76 7.83
N LEU A 149 -4.71 38.50 6.97
CA LEU A 149 -4.37 38.06 5.62
C LEU A 149 -3.40 36.86 5.63
N LYS A 150 -2.42 36.83 6.53
CA LYS A 150 -1.54 35.66 6.72
C LYS A 150 -2.34 34.42 7.11
N SER A 151 -3.33 34.57 7.99
CA SER A 151 -4.24 33.48 8.37
C SER A 151 -5.15 33.05 7.21
N SER A 152 -5.61 34.01 6.40
CA SER A 152 -6.39 33.76 5.18
C SER A 152 -5.58 32.97 4.14
N LEU A 153 -4.35 33.40 3.85
CA LEU A 153 -3.43 32.69 2.94
C LEU A 153 -3.18 31.27 3.42
N ALA A 154 -2.91 31.07 4.71
CA ALA A 154 -2.74 29.73 5.28
C ALA A 154 -3.99 28.86 5.07
N SER A 155 -5.19 29.39 5.32
CA SER A 155 -6.45 28.68 5.10
C SER A 155 -6.66 28.28 3.63
N VAL A 156 -6.39 29.19 2.70
CA VAL A 156 -6.47 28.92 1.25
C VAL A 156 -5.47 27.84 0.84
N LEU A 157 -4.23 27.91 1.31
CA LEU A 157 -3.20 26.90 1.02
C LEU A 157 -3.56 25.52 1.59
N MET A 158 -4.13 25.46 2.80
CA MET A 158 -4.65 24.21 3.38
C MET A 158 -5.78 23.63 2.54
N HIS A 159 -6.69 24.47 2.04
CA HIS A 159 -7.76 24.06 1.15
C HIS A 159 -7.21 23.51 -0.19
N GLU A 160 -6.28 24.23 -0.84
CA GLU A 160 -5.60 23.77 -2.07
C GLU A 160 -4.87 22.44 -1.86
N LEU A 161 -4.21 22.26 -0.72
CA LEU A 161 -3.59 20.99 -0.35
C LEU A 161 -4.62 19.85 -0.24
N SER A 162 -5.74 20.09 0.45
CA SER A 162 -6.79 19.09 0.67
C SER A 162 -7.61 18.75 -0.58
N SER A 163 -7.75 19.72 -1.51
CA SER A 163 -8.58 19.62 -2.70
C SER A 163 -7.84 19.08 -3.93
N SER A 164 -6.67 18.46 -3.74
CA SER A 164 -5.96 17.77 -4.84
C SER A 164 -6.83 16.67 -5.47
N GLN A 165 -7.59 17.00 -6.52
CA GLN A 165 -8.56 16.16 -7.24
C GLN A 165 -7.94 14.99 -8.03
N SER A 166 -6.66 14.68 -7.79
CA SER A 166 -5.94 13.69 -8.58
C SER A 166 -6.35 12.26 -8.20
N ARG A 167 -6.76 11.47 -9.20
CA ARG A 167 -6.96 10.02 -9.06
C ARG A 167 -5.64 9.25 -8.86
N SER A 168 -4.50 9.89 -9.14
CA SER A 168 -3.16 9.31 -8.99
C SER A 168 -2.45 9.91 -7.78
N LEU A 169 -1.88 9.04 -6.95
CA LEU A 169 -1.05 9.42 -5.79
C LEU A 169 0.13 10.31 -6.21
N GLN A 170 0.82 9.95 -7.30
CA GLN A 170 2.00 10.69 -7.74
C GLN A 170 1.64 12.11 -8.18
N ALA A 171 0.51 12.29 -8.86
CA ALA A 171 0.04 13.62 -9.23
C ALA A 171 -0.43 14.42 -8.00
N ALA A 172 -1.07 13.77 -7.01
CA ALA A 172 -1.44 14.42 -5.74
C ALA A 172 -0.20 14.88 -4.94
N LEU A 173 0.85 14.06 -4.86
CA LEU A 173 2.11 14.43 -4.20
C LEU A 173 2.80 15.57 -4.93
N ARG A 174 2.82 15.57 -6.27
CA ARG A 174 3.39 16.65 -7.08
C ARG A 174 2.65 17.98 -6.91
N SER A 175 1.32 17.99 -6.96
CA SER A 175 0.53 19.21 -6.77
C SER A 175 0.68 19.77 -5.35
N SER A 176 0.87 18.90 -4.36
CA SER A 176 1.05 19.28 -2.95
C SER A 176 2.38 20.00 -2.69
N ARG A 177 3.40 19.86 -3.55
CA ARG A 177 4.76 20.38 -3.28
C ARG A 177 4.81 21.89 -3.04
N ARG A 178 4.09 22.66 -3.87
CA ARG A 178 4.08 24.14 -3.79
C ARG A 178 3.35 24.61 -2.52
N PRO A 179 2.09 24.20 -2.25
CA PRO A 179 1.42 24.56 -1.00
C PRO A 179 2.18 24.12 0.25
N LEU A 180 2.77 22.92 0.27
CA LEU A 180 3.53 22.44 1.42
C LEU A 180 4.74 23.31 1.74
N ARG A 181 5.50 23.75 0.73
CA ARG A 181 6.67 24.62 0.93
C ARG A 181 6.26 25.92 1.62
N LEU A 182 5.23 26.57 1.11
CA LEU A 182 4.72 27.84 1.66
C LEU A 182 4.16 27.65 3.07
N LEU A 183 3.42 26.58 3.31
CA LEU A 183 2.89 26.27 4.65
C LEU A 183 3.99 25.96 5.67
N VAL A 184 5.10 25.34 5.25
CA VAL A 184 6.26 25.10 6.13
C VAL A 184 6.95 26.42 6.48
N GLU A 185 7.08 27.34 5.52
CA GLU A 185 7.64 28.68 5.71
C GLU A 185 6.76 29.54 6.63
N MET A 186 5.44 29.36 6.56
CA MET A 186 4.46 30.00 7.47
C MET A 186 4.33 29.31 8.84
N GLU A 187 5.23 28.38 9.19
CA GLU A 187 5.22 27.60 10.44
C GLU A 187 3.95 26.74 10.67
N LYS A 188 3.18 26.47 9.61
CA LYS A 188 1.98 25.63 9.63
C LYS A 188 2.24 24.15 9.34
N SER A 189 3.48 23.69 9.59
CA SER A 189 3.93 22.34 9.23
C SER A 189 3.07 21.21 9.81
N ARG A 190 2.61 21.34 11.06
CA ARG A 190 1.82 20.30 11.76
C ARG A 190 0.45 20.07 11.13
N GLU A 191 -0.23 21.15 10.77
CA GLU A 191 -1.55 21.09 10.13
C GLU A 191 -1.39 20.56 8.69
N ALA A 192 -0.40 21.07 7.96
CA ALA A 192 -0.08 20.68 6.60
C ALA A 192 0.28 19.18 6.50
N CYS A 193 1.07 18.66 7.43
CA CYS A 193 1.46 17.26 7.42
C CYS A 193 0.25 16.33 7.61
N GLY A 194 -0.67 16.67 8.52
CA GLY A 194 -1.88 15.90 8.74
C GLY A 194 -2.81 15.88 7.51
N ILE A 195 -2.95 17.01 6.82
CA ILE A 195 -3.75 17.10 5.60
C ILE A 195 -3.11 16.27 4.48
N LEU A 196 -1.80 16.39 4.26
CA LEU A 196 -1.08 15.62 3.25
C LEU A 196 -1.28 14.11 3.43
N LEU A 197 -1.07 13.60 4.66
CA LEU A 197 -1.23 12.19 4.96
C LEU A 197 -2.66 11.69 4.70
N ARG A 198 -3.68 12.52 4.96
CA ARG A 198 -5.09 12.22 4.66
C ARG A 198 -5.36 12.12 3.16
N VAL A 199 -4.77 13.02 2.37
CA VAL A 199 -4.84 12.98 0.89
C VAL A 199 -4.17 11.70 0.37
N CYS A 200 -2.98 11.38 0.89
CA CYS A 200 -2.26 10.15 0.55
C CYS A 200 -3.08 8.89 0.88
N THR A 201 -3.65 8.79 2.08
CA THR A 201 -4.56 7.69 2.47
C THR A 201 -5.69 7.51 1.46
N SER A 202 -6.33 8.61 1.05
CA SER A 202 -7.46 8.57 0.12
C SER A 202 -7.04 8.06 -1.26
N ALA A 203 -5.88 8.52 -1.74
CA ALA A 203 -5.30 8.09 -3.02
C ALA A 203 -4.87 6.62 -2.99
N ILE A 204 -4.12 6.19 -1.98
CA ILE A 204 -3.64 4.80 -1.82
C ILE A 204 -4.83 3.83 -1.76
N ARG A 205 -5.81 4.11 -0.89
CA ARG A 205 -6.98 3.22 -0.76
C ARG A 205 -7.82 3.17 -2.03
N SER A 206 -7.89 4.26 -2.79
CA SER A 206 -8.55 4.28 -4.10
C SER A 206 -7.79 3.42 -5.12
N SER A 207 -6.47 3.60 -5.20
CA SER A 207 -5.55 2.84 -6.05
C SER A 207 -5.65 1.33 -5.77
N GLN A 208 -5.58 0.93 -4.50
CA GLN A 208 -5.73 -0.46 -4.07
C GLN A 208 -7.09 -1.06 -4.44
N ARG A 209 -8.20 -0.31 -4.27
CA ARG A 209 -9.53 -0.77 -4.69
C ARG A 209 -9.59 -1.01 -6.19
N GLN A 210 -8.98 -0.14 -6.99
CA GLN A 210 -8.93 -0.31 -8.43
C GLN A 210 -8.04 -1.49 -8.85
N ALA A 211 -6.88 -1.64 -8.20
CA ALA A 211 -5.97 -2.76 -8.42
C ALA A 211 -6.65 -4.11 -8.15
N ARG A 212 -7.42 -4.20 -7.05
CA ARG A 212 -8.23 -5.41 -6.74
C ARG A 212 -9.25 -5.72 -7.83
N ARG A 213 -9.98 -4.73 -8.33
CA ARG A 213 -10.95 -4.92 -9.42
C ARG A 213 -10.30 -5.41 -10.72
N ASN A 214 -9.05 -5.02 -10.94
CA ASN A 214 -8.28 -5.36 -12.12
C ASN A 214 -7.38 -6.59 -11.94
N ASN A 215 -7.48 -7.31 -10.80
CA ASN A 215 -6.63 -8.46 -10.45
C ASN A 215 -5.11 -8.16 -10.54
N LEU A 216 -4.70 -6.94 -10.18
CA LEU A 216 -3.29 -6.54 -10.13
C LEU A 216 -2.67 -6.91 -8.78
N ALA A 217 -1.33 -6.95 -8.71
CA ALA A 217 -0.58 -7.20 -7.48
C ALA A 217 -0.74 -6.04 -6.47
N VAL A 218 -1.73 -6.15 -5.57
CA VAL A 218 -2.09 -5.09 -4.62
C VAL A 218 -1.00 -4.85 -3.58
N SER A 219 -0.26 -5.89 -3.20
CA SER A 219 0.81 -5.81 -2.19
C SER A 219 1.95 -4.91 -2.67
N GLU A 220 2.56 -5.21 -3.82
CA GLU A 220 3.64 -4.40 -4.39
C GLU A 220 3.23 -2.94 -4.57
N LEU A 221 2.03 -2.72 -5.10
CA LEU A 221 1.48 -1.37 -5.29
C LEU A 221 1.41 -0.61 -3.96
N PHE A 222 0.90 -1.23 -2.89
CA PHE A 222 0.81 -0.61 -1.57
C PHE A 222 2.18 -0.20 -1.03
N PHE A 223 3.16 -1.11 -1.05
CA PHE A 223 4.49 -0.82 -0.49
C PHE A 223 5.25 0.23 -1.33
N CYS A 224 5.10 0.21 -2.66
CA CYS A 224 5.61 1.26 -3.54
C CYS A 224 4.97 2.63 -3.23
N ASP A 225 3.65 2.67 -3.04
CA ASP A 225 2.92 3.89 -2.70
C ASP A 225 3.38 4.44 -1.33
N VAL A 226 3.56 3.58 -0.32
CA VAL A 226 4.08 3.98 1.00
C VAL A 226 5.50 4.53 0.89
N ALA A 227 6.39 3.85 0.14
CA ALA A 227 7.75 4.34 -0.10
C ALA A 227 7.76 5.73 -0.75
N LEU A 228 6.89 5.93 -1.76
CA LEU A 228 6.77 7.19 -2.46
C LEU A 228 6.29 8.31 -1.53
N VAL A 229 5.27 8.04 -0.70
CA VAL A 229 4.79 9.01 0.29
C VAL A 229 5.89 9.33 1.29
N ALA A 230 6.58 8.32 1.84
CA ALA A 230 7.65 8.54 2.81
C ALA A 230 8.77 9.40 2.23
N SER A 231 9.20 9.13 1.00
CA SER A 231 10.24 9.90 0.30
C SER A 231 9.83 11.37 0.09
N GLU A 232 8.64 11.62 -0.46
CA GLU A 232 8.15 12.98 -0.67
C GLU A 232 7.86 13.73 0.64
N PHE A 233 7.40 13.02 1.66
CA PHE A 233 7.13 13.59 2.97
C PHE A 233 8.42 14.04 3.66
N LEU A 234 9.46 13.20 3.67
CA LEU A 234 10.75 13.55 4.26
C LEU A 234 11.43 14.71 3.50
N ARG A 235 11.21 14.82 2.20
CA ARG A 235 11.68 15.98 1.42
C ARG A 235 11.06 17.31 1.90
N ALA A 236 9.83 17.28 2.43
CA ALA A 236 9.14 18.48 2.92
C ALA A 236 9.33 18.72 4.43
N PHE A 237 9.49 17.68 5.23
CA PHE A 237 9.40 17.75 6.69
C PHE A 237 10.58 17.16 7.47
N SER A 238 11.68 16.77 6.82
CA SER A 238 12.85 16.13 7.47
C SER A 238 13.41 16.91 8.66
N THR A 239 13.33 18.24 8.65
CA THR A 239 13.81 19.11 9.75
C THR A 239 12.82 19.22 10.91
N LYS A 240 11.60 18.68 10.78
CA LYS A 240 10.51 18.79 11.76
C LYS A 240 10.21 17.42 12.38
N ALA A 241 10.89 17.08 13.48
CA ALA A 241 10.79 15.77 14.14
C ALA A 241 9.34 15.33 14.46
N ALA A 242 8.47 16.26 14.88
CA ALA A 242 7.06 15.97 15.16
C ALA A 242 6.24 15.57 13.92
N CYS A 243 6.63 16.02 12.72
CA CYS A 243 6.01 15.60 11.47
C CYS A 243 6.53 14.22 11.05
N THR A 244 7.83 13.97 11.22
CA THR A 244 8.44 12.65 10.95
C THR A 244 7.82 11.56 11.83
N SER A 245 7.55 11.82 13.11
CA SER A 245 6.85 10.85 13.96
C SER A 245 5.40 10.60 13.50
N ALA A 246 4.70 11.64 13.03
CA ALA A 246 3.36 11.50 12.44
C ALA A 246 3.36 10.61 11.17
N LEU A 247 4.41 10.68 10.35
CA LEU A 247 4.58 9.77 9.21
C LEU A 247 4.68 8.32 9.66
N ILE A 248 5.46 8.01 10.70
CA ILE A 248 5.58 6.64 11.21
C ILE A 248 4.24 6.12 11.75
N VAL A 249 3.50 6.94 12.49
CA VAL A 249 2.15 6.58 12.95
C VAL A 249 1.23 6.29 11.76
N TRP A 250 1.27 7.13 10.72
CA TRP A 250 0.48 6.93 9.51
C TRP A 250 0.85 5.65 8.76
N CYS A 251 2.15 5.34 8.60
CA CYS A 251 2.60 4.09 7.97
C CYS A 251 2.03 2.86 8.69
N ASN A 252 2.04 2.86 10.03
CA ASN A 252 1.45 1.77 10.81
C ASN A 252 -0.07 1.68 10.62
N MET A 253 -0.78 2.80 10.62
CA MET A 253 -2.23 2.82 10.39
C MET A 253 -2.61 2.32 9.00
N GLU A 254 -1.86 2.70 7.95
CA GLU A 254 -2.11 2.21 6.59
C GLU A 254 -1.74 0.73 6.44
N LEU A 255 -0.68 0.26 7.11
CA LEU A 255 -0.33 -1.16 7.15
C LEU A 255 -1.42 -1.99 7.82
N GLN A 256 -1.96 -1.52 8.94
CA GLN A 256 -3.07 -2.17 9.64
C GLN A 256 -4.33 -2.23 8.75
N HIS A 257 -4.64 -1.13 8.05
CA HIS A 257 -5.74 -1.15 7.08
C HIS A 257 -5.48 -2.16 5.96
N PHE A 258 -4.29 -2.16 5.37
CA PHE A 258 -3.90 -3.09 4.32
C PHE A 258 -4.01 -4.55 4.77
N ALA A 259 -3.46 -4.90 5.94
CA ALA A 259 -3.52 -6.24 6.51
C ALA A 259 -4.97 -6.69 6.73
N SER A 260 -5.85 -5.81 7.24
CA SER A 260 -7.28 -6.13 7.40
C SER A 260 -7.95 -6.50 6.08
N GLN A 261 -7.61 -5.81 4.99
CA GLN A 261 -8.14 -6.11 3.66
C GLN A 261 -7.53 -7.40 3.09
N LEU A 262 -6.24 -7.61 3.32
CA LEU A 262 -5.55 -8.83 2.91
C LEU A 262 -6.21 -10.06 3.54
N ILE A 263 -6.40 -10.03 4.87
CA ILE A 263 -7.05 -11.10 5.62
C ILE A 263 -8.45 -11.37 5.07
N LYS A 264 -9.25 -10.32 4.94
CA LYS A 264 -10.64 -10.42 4.49
C LYS A 264 -10.78 -11.04 3.09
N HIS A 265 -9.86 -10.75 2.18
CA HIS A 265 -10.00 -11.13 0.77
C HIS A 265 -9.21 -12.37 0.36
N TYR A 266 -8.11 -12.68 1.04
CA TYR A 266 -7.17 -13.72 0.61
C TYR A 266 -6.84 -14.76 1.68
N LEU A 267 -7.09 -14.49 2.96
CA LEU A 267 -6.74 -15.39 4.06
C LEU A 267 -8.00 -15.85 4.80
N THR A 268 -8.93 -16.44 4.05
CA THR A 268 -10.16 -17.02 4.60
C THR A 268 -9.97 -18.51 4.91
N LYS A 269 -10.84 -19.08 5.75
CA LYS A 269 -10.78 -20.48 6.21
C LYS A 269 -10.67 -21.53 5.09
N ASP A 270 -11.34 -21.27 3.97
CA ASP A 270 -11.37 -22.19 2.82
C ASP A 270 -10.14 -22.07 1.91
N THR A 271 -9.26 -21.10 2.17
CA THR A 271 -8.08 -20.87 1.34
C THR A 271 -7.11 -22.04 1.47
N GLN A 272 -6.60 -22.52 0.33
CA GLN A 272 -5.59 -23.57 0.31
C GLN A 272 -4.25 -23.04 0.84
N LEU A 273 -3.52 -23.88 1.57
CA LEU A 273 -2.27 -23.49 2.23
C LEU A 273 -1.21 -22.96 1.25
N GLU A 274 -1.16 -23.50 0.02
CA GLU A 274 -0.28 -23.00 -1.05
C GLU A 274 -0.58 -21.54 -1.41
N THR A 275 -1.87 -21.20 -1.54
CA THR A 275 -2.31 -19.83 -1.82
C THR A 275 -1.99 -18.91 -0.64
N VAL A 276 -2.21 -19.38 0.60
CA VAL A 276 -1.83 -18.64 1.82
C VAL A 276 -0.33 -18.31 1.80
N ALA A 277 0.52 -19.30 1.55
CA ALA A 277 1.97 -19.12 1.48
C ALA A 277 2.39 -18.12 0.40
N LYS A 278 1.81 -18.20 -0.81
CA LYS A 278 2.07 -17.25 -1.90
C LYS A 278 1.66 -15.82 -1.55
N VAL A 279 0.51 -15.64 -0.91
CA VAL A 279 0.03 -14.32 -0.49
C VAL A 279 0.95 -13.73 0.58
N VAL A 280 1.37 -14.53 1.56
CA VAL A 280 2.28 -14.08 2.61
C VAL A 280 3.66 -13.72 2.04
N GLU A 281 4.22 -14.53 1.14
CA GLU A 281 5.50 -14.21 0.47
C GLU A 281 5.39 -12.92 -0.35
N GLY A 282 4.32 -12.78 -1.14
CA GLY A 282 4.08 -11.58 -1.96
C GLY A 282 3.87 -10.29 -1.16
N VAL A 283 3.66 -10.40 0.15
CA VAL A 283 3.66 -9.25 1.08
C VAL A 283 5.00 -9.08 1.76
N ARG A 284 5.66 -10.17 2.14
CA ARG A 284 6.93 -10.13 2.86
C ARG A 284 8.04 -9.51 2.01
N GLU A 285 8.19 -9.93 0.76
CA GLU A 285 9.28 -9.43 -0.10
C GLU A 285 9.22 -7.90 -0.30
N PRO A 286 8.09 -7.29 -0.68
CA PRO A 286 8.02 -5.83 -0.78
C PRO A 286 8.17 -5.11 0.57
N CYS A 287 7.71 -5.71 1.66
CA CYS A 287 7.88 -5.15 3.00
C CYS A 287 9.37 -5.10 3.41
N LEU A 288 10.13 -6.16 3.09
CA LEU A 288 11.58 -6.20 3.32
C LEU A 288 12.33 -5.14 2.50
N LYS A 289 11.87 -4.83 1.28
CA LYS A 289 12.45 -3.73 0.48
C LYS A 289 12.25 -2.36 1.14
N LEU A 290 11.19 -2.14 1.92
CA LEU A 290 11.04 -0.90 2.69
C LEU A 290 12.10 -0.77 3.80
N ARG A 291 12.56 -1.90 4.33
CA ARG A 291 13.64 -1.89 5.32
C ARG A 291 14.95 -1.35 4.74
N GLU A 292 15.23 -1.62 3.46
CA GLU A 292 16.42 -1.11 2.76
C GLU A 292 16.46 0.41 2.67
N ILE A 293 15.29 1.07 2.64
CA ILE A 293 15.17 2.54 2.67
C ILE A 293 15.03 3.12 4.09
N GLY A 294 15.22 2.29 5.13
CA GLY A 294 15.18 2.70 6.53
C GLY A 294 13.78 2.70 7.17
N LEU A 295 12.76 2.13 6.51
CA LEU A 295 11.40 2.00 7.04
C LEU A 295 11.08 0.51 7.29
N ASP A 296 11.40 0.01 8.48
CA ASP A 296 11.09 -1.37 8.83
C ASP A 296 9.66 -1.51 9.39
N LEU A 297 8.78 -2.12 8.60
CA LEU A 297 7.40 -2.46 8.98
C LEU A 297 7.18 -3.97 9.12
N SER A 298 8.25 -4.77 9.00
CA SER A 298 8.17 -6.23 8.90
C SER A 298 7.56 -6.84 10.16
N TYR A 299 8.03 -6.39 11.33
CA TYR A 299 7.54 -6.86 12.63
C TYR A 299 6.04 -6.60 12.83
N HIS A 300 5.57 -5.43 12.38
CA HIS A 300 4.17 -5.05 12.54
C HIS A 300 3.29 -5.85 11.56
N MET A 301 3.74 -6.02 10.32
CA MET A 301 3.05 -6.87 9.34
C MET A 301 2.92 -8.31 9.84
N GLU A 302 4.00 -8.89 10.38
CA GLU A 302 3.98 -10.22 10.98
C GLU A 302 2.98 -10.29 12.14
N GLY A 303 3.04 -9.34 13.07
CA GLY A 303 2.13 -9.28 14.21
C GLY A 303 0.65 -9.18 13.80
N LEU A 304 0.34 -8.44 12.72
CA LEU A 304 -1.01 -8.29 12.19
C LEU A 304 -1.56 -9.58 11.55
N LEU A 305 -0.69 -10.41 10.96
CA LEU A 305 -1.10 -11.65 10.29
C LEU A 305 -1.07 -12.87 11.20
N ARG A 306 -0.28 -12.83 12.27
CA ARG A 306 0.05 -13.99 13.13
C ARG A 306 -1.16 -14.83 13.51
N SER A 307 -2.15 -14.23 14.18
CA SER A 307 -3.31 -14.97 14.70
C SER A 307 -4.13 -15.63 13.59
N THR A 308 -4.25 -14.98 12.43
CA THR A 308 -4.95 -15.56 11.27
C THR A 308 -4.15 -16.71 10.67
N LEU A 309 -2.82 -16.58 10.57
CA LEU A 309 -1.97 -17.63 10.01
C LEU A 309 -1.88 -18.85 10.92
N GLU A 310 -1.81 -18.67 12.24
CA GLU A 310 -1.89 -19.74 13.24
C GLU A 310 -3.21 -20.53 13.08
N GLN A 311 -4.34 -19.83 12.96
CA GLN A 311 -5.65 -20.46 12.74
C GLN A 311 -5.71 -21.23 11.41
N LEU A 312 -5.19 -20.66 10.32
CA LEU A 312 -5.19 -21.32 9.01
C LEU A 312 -4.28 -22.55 8.98
N LEU A 313 -3.13 -22.51 9.66
CA LEU A 313 -2.27 -23.67 9.83
C LEU A 313 -2.98 -24.77 10.60
N ASP A 314 -3.65 -24.43 11.71
CA ASP A 314 -4.39 -25.40 12.51
C ASP A 314 -5.57 -26.02 11.74
N GLU A 315 -6.36 -25.21 11.03
CA GLU A 315 -7.45 -25.70 10.18
C GLU A 315 -6.94 -26.58 9.03
N ALA A 316 -5.82 -26.21 8.40
CA ALA A 316 -5.18 -27.03 7.38
C ALA A 316 -4.68 -28.36 7.97
N ARG A 317 -4.07 -28.35 9.16
CA ARG A 317 -3.63 -29.56 9.87
C ARG A 317 -4.78 -30.55 10.04
N TYR A 318 -5.91 -30.12 10.60
CA TYR A 318 -7.08 -30.98 10.76
C TYR A 318 -7.57 -31.55 9.42
N ARG A 319 -7.73 -30.70 8.41
CA ARG A 319 -8.24 -31.08 7.09
C ARG A 319 -7.34 -32.10 6.38
N LEU A 320 -6.03 -31.88 6.40
CA LEU A 320 -5.07 -32.72 5.69
C LEU A 320 -4.88 -34.07 6.41
N VAL A 321 -4.83 -34.09 7.74
CA VAL A 321 -4.76 -35.32 8.54
C VAL A 321 -6.02 -36.17 8.36
N ASP A 322 -7.20 -35.57 8.36
CA ASP A 322 -8.47 -36.26 8.13
C ASP A 322 -8.56 -36.85 6.70
N SER A 323 -8.03 -36.15 5.69
CA SER A 323 -7.97 -36.67 4.31
C SER A 323 -7.17 -37.98 4.19
N ILE A 324 -6.13 -38.16 5.00
CA ILE A 324 -5.35 -39.42 5.03
C ILE A 324 -6.21 -40.56 5.56
N GLY A 325 -6.98 -40.33 6.63
CA GLY A 325 -7.82 -41.35 7.25
C GLY A 325 -8.91 -41.91 6.33
N ARG A 326 -9.28 -41.16 5.27
CA ARG A 326 -10.26 -41.57 4.26
C ARG A 326 -9.65 -42.25 3.04
N THR A 327 -8.33 -42.28 2.93
CA THR A 327 -7.64 -42.87 1.78
C THR A 327 -7.53 -44.38 1.97
N GLU A 328 -8.25 -45.14 1.14
CA GLU A 328 -8.11 -46.60 1.12
C GLU A 328 -6.83 -46.99 0.37
N ASP A 329 -6.03 -47.86 0.99
CA ASP A 329 -4.81 -48.41 0.37
C ASP A 329 -4.98 -49.94 0.21
N PRO A 330 -4.89 -50.48 -1.01
CA PRO A 330 -4.92 -51.92 -1.24
C PRO A 330 -3.62 -52.63 -0.80
N TRP A 331 -2.59 -51.91 -0.33
CA TRP A 331 -1.31 -52.47 0.14
C TRP A 331 -0.62 -53.40 -0.86
N GLN A 332 -0.68 -53.02 -2.13
CA GLN A 332 -0.01 -53.71 -3.24
C GLN A 332 0.89 -52.76 -4.03
N PRO A 333 1.87 -53.27 -4.80
CA PRO A 333 2.68 -52.47 -5.70
C PRO A 333 1.82 -51.62 -6.65
N TYR A 334 2.24 -50.39 -6.91
CA TYR A 334 1.49 -49.46 -7.72
C TYR A 334 1.69 -49.72 -9.22
N ASN A 335 0.63 -50.13 -9.92
CA ASN A 335 0.62 -50.31 -11.36
C ASN A 335 0.20 -49.04 -12.09
N LEU A 336 1.07 -48.51 -12.95
CA LEU A 336 0.79 -47.35 -13.80
C LEU A 336 0.19 -47.72 -15.16
N GLN A 337 -0.08 -49.01 -15.37
CA GLN A 337 -0.70 -49.63 -16.56
C GLN A 337 0.12 -49.53 -17.85
N THR A 338 0.94 -48.49 -18.01
CA THR A 338 1.68 -48.20 -19.23
C THR A 338 3.11 -47.72 -18.94
N LYS A 339 4.04 -48.01 -19.86
CA LYS A 339 5.43 -47.51 -19.79
C LYS A 339 5.51 -45.98 -19.82
N THR A 340 4.55 -45.35 -20.50
CA THR A 340 4.46 -43.89 -20.59
C THR A 340 4.00 -43.29 -19.27
N GLY A 341 3.05 -43.92 -18.57
CA GLY A 341 2.64 -43.53 -17.22
C GLY A 341 3.81 -43.59 -16.22
N LEU A 342 4.62 -44.65 -16.27
CA LEU A 342 5.84 -44.75 -15.47
C LEU A 342 6.83 -43.63 -15.76
N ARG A 343 7.16 -43.38 -17.03
CA ARG A 343 8.08 -42.29 -17.41
C ARG A 343 7.57 -40.91 -17.00
N ALA A 344 6.26 -40.67 -17.10
CA ALA A 344 5.65 -39.41 -16.68
C ALA A 344 5.78 -39.22 -15.16
N LEU A 345 5.49 -40.26 -14.36
CA LEU A 345 5.61 -40.20 -12.92
C LEU A 345 7.06 -39.99 -12.48
N LEU A 346 8.02 -40.73 -13.05
CA LEU A 346 9.44 -40.53 -12.73
C LEU A 346 9.89 -39.10 -13.03
N LYS A 347 9.52 -38.56 -14.19
CA LYS A 347 9.84 -37.18 -14.56
C LYS A 347 9.22 -36.17 -13.59
N GLU A 348 7.98 -36.39 -13.16
CA GLU A 348 7.31 -35.52 -12.20
C GLU A 348 8.02 -35.52 -10.86
N PHE A 349 8.33 -36.69 -10.29
CA PHE A 349 8.97 -36.78 -8.98
C PHE A 349 10.45 -36.40 -8.99
N ASP A 350 11.14 -36.52 -10.13
CA ASP A 350 12.47 -35.94 -10.34
C ASP A 350 12.44 -34.41 -10.10
N THR A 351 11.37 -33.70 -10.50
CA THR A 351 11.23 -32.25 -10.22
C THR A 351 11.00 -31.95 -8.73
N LEU A 352 10.44 -32.90 -7.98
CA LEU A 352 10.27 -32.79 -6.53
C LEU A 352 11.55 -33.20 -5.77
N GLY A 353 12.56 -33.72 -6.47
CA GLY A 353 13.80 -34.22 -5.89
C GLY A 353 13.69 -35.63 -5.30
N ILE A 354 12.72 -36.42 -5.78
CA ILE A 354 12.46 -37.79 -5.31
C ILE A 354 12.80 -38.77 -6.43
N ASP A 355 13.80 -39.63 -6.21
CA ASP A 355 14.20 -40.67 -7.17
C ASP A 355 13.51 -42.01 -6.84
N PHE A 356 12.59 -42.42 -7.70
CA PHE A 356 11.90 -43.70 -7.59
C PHE A 356 12.57 -44.85 -8.38
N ARG A 357 13.66 -44.62 -9.11
CA ARG A 357 14.25 -45.64 -10.02
C ARG A 357 14.63 -46.93 -9.29
N ALA A 358 15.14 -46.82 -8.07
CA ALA A 358 15.47 -47.98 -7.21
C ALA A 358 14.24 -48.82 -6.79
N TYR A 359 13.03 -48.28 -6.97
CA TYR A 359 11.77 -48.92 -6.60
C TYR A 359 10.96 -49.37 -7.82
N VAL A 360 11.45 -49.14 -9.05
CA VAL A 360 10.77 -49.60 -10.27
C VAL A 360 10.94 -51.11 -10.43
N THR A 361 9.84 -51.81 -10.70
CA THR A 361 9.86 -53.24 -11.03
C THR A 361 9.25 -53.46 -12.42
N GLY A 362 10.05 -53.98 -13.35
CA GLY A 362 9.60 -54.16 -14.73
C GLY A 362 9.30 -52.84 -15.44
N ASP A 363 8.29 -52.86 -16.32
CA ASP A 363 8.02 -51.77 -17.25
C ASP A 363 6.92 -50.78 -16.82
N THR A 364 6.12 -51.14 -15.80
CA THR A 364 4.90 -50.38 -15.43
C THR A 364 4.64 -50.29 -13.92
N TRP A 365 5.51 -50.84 -13.07
CA TRP A 365 5.25 -50.95 -11.63
C TRP A 365 6.24 -50.17 -10.79
N ILE A 366 5.74 -49.64 -9.67
CA ILE A 366 6.53 -49.12 -8.56
C ILE A 366 6.27 -50.01 -7.36
N ASN A 367 7.35 -50.46 -6.72
CA ASN A 367 7.34 -51.34 -5.57
C ASN A 367 7.13 -50.57 -4.25
N LEU A 368 6.09 -49.73 -4.25
CA LEU A 368 5.49 -48.94 -3.17
C LEU A 368 3.98 -48.84 -3.44
N THR A 369 3.17 -48.51 -2.43
CA THR A 369 1.73 -48.35 -2.62
C THR A 369 1.40 -47.04 -3.36
N GLN A 370 0.23 -47.02 -4.02
CA GLN A 370 -0.27 -45.79 -4.66
C GLN A 370 -0.45 -44.67 -3.63
N ALA A 371 -0.94 -44.99 -2.43
CA ALA A 371 -1.10 -44.01 -1.36
C ALA A 371 0.25 -43.45 -0.91
N THR A 372 1.28 -44.28 -0.76
CA THR A 372 2.64 -43.82 -0.40
C THR A 372 3.24 -42.90 -1.48
N VAL A 373 3.12 -43.27 -2.75
CA VAL A 373 3.61 -42.45 -3.86
C VAL A 373 2.83 -41.13 -3.95
N GLY A 374 1.50 -41.16 -3.84
CA GLY A 374 0.66 -39.96 -3.80
C GLY A 374 1.00 -39.04 -2.62
N PHE A 375 1.22 -39.63 -1.45
CA PHE A 375 1.60 -38.92 -0.24
C PHE A 375 2.94 -38.20 -0.37
N CYS A 376 3.90 -38.75 -1.11
CA CYS A 376 5.18 -38.07 -1.36
C CYS A 376 4.98 -36.69 -1.96
N ARG A 377 4.13 -36.57 -2.99
CA ARG A 377 3.79 -35.27 -3.61
C ARG A 377 3.13 -34.36 -2.58
N HIS A 378 2.12 -34.89 -1.89
CA HIS A 378 1.31 -34.11 -0.96
C HIS A 378 2.15 -33.55 0.21
N LEU A 379 2.98 -34.37 0.84
CA LEU A 379 3.86 -33.96 1.92
C LEU A 379 4.83 -32.87 1.46
N ILE A 380 5.44 -33.03 0.29
CA ILE A 380 6.42 -32.08 -0.22
C ILE A 380 5.78 -30.71 -0.51
N GLN A 381 4.60 -30.68 -1.14
CA GLN A 381 3.87 -29.43 -1.41
C GLN A 381 3.43 -28.73 -0.11
N THR A 382 2.93 -29.50 0.85
CA THR A 382 2.58 -28.98 2.18
C THR A 382 3.82 -28.44 2.90
N THR A 383 4.94 -29.16 2.83
CA THR A 383 6.21 -28.76 3.44
C THR A 383 6.71 -27.44 2.88
N GLU A 384 6.64 -27.22 1.55
CA GLU A 384 7.03 -25.93 0.95
C GLU A 384 6.15 -24.79 1.47
N SER A 385 4.84 -25.00 1.50
CA SER A 385 3.89 -23.99 1.98
C SER A 385 4.14 -23.63 3.45
N CYS A 386 4.32 -24.65 4.30
CA CYS A 386 4.69 -24.50 5.70
C CYS A 386 6.04 -23.80 5.88
N ALA A 387 7.06 -24.14 5.07
CA ALA A 387 8.37 -23.53 5.16
C ALA A 387 8.37 -22.04 4.78
N PHE A 388 7.57 -21.65 3.78
CA PHE A 388 7.35 -20.24 3.47
C PHE A 388 6.72 -19.48 4.63
N LEU A 389 5.78 -20.09 5.35
CA LEU A 389 5.15 -19.47 6.53
C LEU A 389 6.11 -19.43 7.73
N ALA A 390 6.95 -20.46 7.90
CA ALA A 390 7.96 -20.57 8.96
C ALA A 390 9.12 -19.56 8.83
N LYS A 391 9.20 -18.80 7.73
CA LYS A 391 10.05 -17.59 7.66
C LYS A 391 9.65 -16.55 8.72
N TYR A 392 8.41 -16.59 9.21
CA TYR A 392 8.03 -15.90 10.45
C TYR A 392 8.31 -16.82 11.63
N ASP A 393 9.21 -16.39 12.50
CA ASP A 393 9.73 -17.14 13.64
C ASP A 393 8.61 -17.71 14.52
N SER A 394 7.54 -16.94 14.68
CA SER A 394 6.40 -17.37 15.50
C SER A 394 5.61 -18.54 14.93
N LEU A 395 5.61 -18.71 13.60
CA LEU A 395 4.82 -19.75 12.93
C LEU A 395 5.62 -21.03 12.70
N GLN A 396 6.92 -21.02 12.97
CA GLN A 396 7.79 -22.18 12.73
C GLN A 396 7.26 -23.43 13.43
N ARG A 397 6.90 -23.33 14.71
CA ARG A 397 6.43 -24.47 15.50
C ARG A 397 5.10 -25.04 14.98
N ASP A 398 4.15 -24.19 14.63
CA ASP A 398 2.85 -24.62 14.10
C ASP A 398 3.01 -25.29 12.73
N ALA A 399 3.85 -24.71 11.86
CA ALA A 399 4.19 -25.26 10.56
C ALA A 399 4.85 -26.64 10.67
N GLU A 400 5.83 -26.79 11.56
CA GLU A 400 6.48 -28.08 11.84
C GLU A 400 5.51 -29.10 12.44
N THR A 401 4.63 -28.67 13.33
CA THR A 401 3.60 -29.54 13.95
C THR A 401 2.64 -30.09 12.90
N LEU A 402 2.19 -29.26 11.97
CA LEU A 402 1.35 -29.69 10.85
C LEU A 402 2.04 -30.79 10.03
N ILE A 403 3.29 -30.55 9.60
CA ILE A 403 4.04 -31.53 8.80
C ILE A 403 4.23 -32.83 9.58
N ARG A 404 4.59 -32.74 10.87
CA ARG A 404 4.80 -33.88 11.76
C ARG A 404 3.54 -34.74 11.89
N GLU A 405 2.40 -34.14 12.16
CA GLU A 405 1.14 -34.87 12.32
C GLU A 405 0.65 -35.47 11.00
N LEU A 406 0.81 -34.73 9.90
CA LEU A 406 0.50 -35.24 8.57
C LEU A 406 1.33 -36.48 8.24
N PHE A 407 2.63 -36.44 8.53
CA PHE A 407 3.54 -37.57 8.36
C PHE A 407 3.16 -38.76 9.24
N LEU A 408 2.91 -38.51 10.53
CA LEU A 408 2.52 -39.55 11.49
C LEU A 408 1.20 -40.22 11.11
N SER A 409 0.23 -39.45 10.61
CA SER A 409 -1.06 -39.99 10.15
C SER A 409 -0.85 -41.02 9.05
N GLN A 410 -0.10 -40.68 7.99
CA GLN A 410 0.19 -41.61 6.90
C GLN A 410 1.04 -42.82 7.36
N HIS A 411 2.05 -42.59 8.18
CA HIS A 411 2.94 -43.65 8.65
C HIS A 411 2.22 -44.66 9.59
N SER A 412 1.19 -44.18 10.30
CA SER A 412 0.39 -44.99 11.21
C SER A 412 -0.68 -45.83 10.52
N THR A 413 -0.98 -45.55 9.25
CA THR A 413 -1.92 -46.37 8.45
C THR A 413 -1.49 -47.83 8.42
N LYS A 414 -2.45 -48.72 8.61
CA LYS A 414 -2.27 -50.19 8.63
C LYS A 414 -3.17 -50.84 7.58
N PRO A 415 -2.77 -52.00 7.05
CA PRO A 415 -3.69 -52.80 6.25
C PRO A 415 -4.92 -53.19 7.06
N PRO A 416 -6.13 -53.19 6.44
CA PRO A 416 -7.32 -53.74 7.07
C PRO A 416 -7.08 -55.18 7.50
N ASN A 417 -7.64 -55.61 8.63
CA ASN A 417 -7.47 -56.99 9.13
C ASN A 417 -8.01 -58.05 8.15
N SER A 418 -8.92 -57.67 7.25
CA SER A 418 -9.44 -58.52 6.17
C SER A 418 -8.45 -58.72 5.02
N LEU A 419 -7.42 -57.88 4.92
CA LEU A 419 -6.46 -57.90 3.83
C LEU A 419 -5.20 -58.67 4.27
N ASN A 420 -4.86 -59.74 3.54
CA ASN A 420 -3.62 -60.50 3.75
C ASN A 420 -2.42 -59.75 3.15
N ALA A 421 -2.11 -58.56 3.69
CA ALA A 421 -0.99 -57.74 3.24
C ALA A 421 0.36 -58.38 3.62
N ASP A 422 1.34 -58.32 2.72
CA ASP A 422 2.72 -58.71 3.03
C ASP A 422 3.35 -57.73 4.03
N ILE A 423 3.66 -58.22 5.22
CA ILE A 423 4.29 -57.45 6.30
C ILE A 423 5.63 -56.84 5.85
N LYS A 424 6.40 -57.54 5.00
CA LYS A 424 7.66 -57.01 4.46
C LYS A 424 7.42 -55.84 3.52
N PHE A 425 6.38 -55.91 2.69
CA PHE A 425 5.99 -54.81 1.81
C PHE A 425 5.47 -53.60 2.60
N VAL A 426 4.67 -53.81 3.65
CA VAL A 426 4.23 -52.75 4.57
C VAL A 426 5.46 -52.09 5.23
N ALA A 427 6.39 -52.87 5.77
CA ALA A 427 7.61 -52.37 6.38
C ALA A 427 8.46 -51.58 5.38
N LYS A 428 8.56 -52.04 4.13
CA LYS A 428 9.28 -51.33 3.06
C LYS A 428 8.71 -49.93 2.79
N ASN A 429 7.38 -49.79 2.72
CA ASN A 429 6.74 -48.47 2.54
C ASN A 429 7.05 -47.55 3.74
N LYS A 430 6.99 -48.06 4.97
CA LYS A 430 7.31 -47.30 6.18
C LYS A 430 8.77 -46.88 6.24
N THR A 431 9.70 -47.79 5.95
CA THR A 431 11.13 -47.49 5.86
C THR A 431 11.40 -46.43 4.79
N TYR A 432 10.78 -46.53 3.61
CA TYR A 432 10.91 -45.52 2.57
C TYR A 432 10.48 -44.12 3.05
N MET A 433 9.35 -44.03 3.74
CA MET A 433 8.87 -42.75 4.27
C MET A 433 9.88 -42.12 5.25
N VAL A 434 10.46 -42.90 6.16
CA VAL A 434 11.37 -42.39 7.20
C VAL A 434 12.78 -42.12 6.69
N GLU A 435 13.32 -43.02 5.86
CA GLU A 435 14.72 -42.96 5.41
C GLU A 435 14.93 -42.09 4.16
N VAL A 436 13.90 -41.94 3.32
CA VAL A 436 14.01 -41.21 2.06
C VAL A 436 13.16 -39.95 2.08
N LEU A 437 11.84 -40.10 2.27
CA LEU A 437 10.91 -38.97 2.12
C LEU A 437 11.08 -37.90 3.20
N LEU A 438 11.16 -38.30 4.48
CA LEU A 438 11.31 -37.37 5.60
C LEU A 438 12.57 -36.50 5.49
N PRO A 439 13.79 -37.03 5.22
CA PRO A 439 14.96 -36.19 5.03
C PRO A 439 14.84 -35.23 3.84
N ILE A 440 14.18 -35.62 2.75
CA ILE A 440 13.91 -34.70 1.61
C ILE A 440 13.00 -33.55 2.06
N ALA A 441 11.94 -33.83 2.81
CA ALA A 441 11.05 -32.81 3.36
C ALA A 441 11.81 -31.86 4.32
N MET A 442 12.63 -32.41 5.22
CA MET A 442 13.45 -31.63 6.15
C MET A 442 14.43 -30.69 5.41
N ASN A 443 15.16 -31.19 4.43
CA ASN A 443 16.09 -30.38 3.64
C ASN A 443 15.37 -29.27 2.87
N ARG A 444 14.20 -29.58 2.30
CA ARG A 444 13.39 -28.61 1.57
C ARG A 444 12.83 -27.52 2.49
N PHE A 445 12.41 -27.89 3.71
CA PHE A 445 12.00 -26.94 4.73
C PHE A 445 13.16 -26.01 5.11
N GLU A 446 14.33 -26.58 5.45
CA GLU A 446 15.51 -25.82 5.83
C GLU A 446 15.97 -24.85 4.74
N ARG A 447 15.96 -25.29 3.47
CA ARG A 447 16.31 -24.45 2.33
C ARG A 447 15.40 -23.22 2.16
N ILE A 448 14.10 -23.37 2.43
CA ILE A 448 13.11 -22.30 2.22
C ILE A 448 13.00 -21.39 3.45
N ALA A 449 12.91 -21.97 4.64
CA ALA A 449 12.76 -21.23 5.89
C ALA A 449 14.10 -20.67 6.43
N GLY A 450 15.23 -21.20 5.96
CA GLY A 450 16.57 -20.85 6.45
C GLY A 450 16.89 -21.43 7.84
N LYS A 451 16.08 -22.38 8.33
CA LYS A 451 16.15 -22.92 9.69
C LYS A 451 15.90 -24.42 9.72
N LYS A 452 16.56 -25.12 10.64
CA LYS A 452 16.40 -26.56 10.82
C LYS A 452 15.03 -26.88 11.44
N PRO A 453 14.28 -27.87 10.90
CA PRO A 453 13.03 -28.30 11.50
C PRO A 453 13.28 -29.29 12.65
N GLU A 454 13.32 -28.77 13.88
CA GLU A 454 13.67 -29.54 15.08
C GLU A 454 12.67 -30.67 15.34
N LEU A 455 11.36 -30.42 15.21
CA LEU A 455 10.32 -31.43 15.45
C LEU A 455 10.36 -32.56 14.42
N LEU A 456 10.80 -32.28 13.19
CA LEU A 456 10.95 -33.30 12.15
C LEU A 456 12.22 -34.12 12.36
N ALA A 457 13.30 -33.50 12.85
CA ALA A 457 14.51 -34.22 13.24
C ALA A 457 14.23 -35.17 14.42
N GLU A 458 13.51 -34.71 15.44
CA GLU A 458 13.04 -35.54 16.55
C GLU A 458 12.16 -36.70 16.06
N LEU A 459 11.23 -36.42 15.14
CA LEU A 459 10.37 -37.44 14.53
C LEU A 459 11.19 -38.51 13.82
N GLN A 460 12.22 -38.11 13.04
CA GLN A 460 13.07 -39.06 12.33
C GLN A 460 13.80 -39.99 13.31
N VAL A 461 14.33 -39.46 14.41
CA VAL A 461 14.97 -40.27 15.46
C VAL A 461 13.97 -41.22 16.10
N GLN A 462 12.78 -40.73 16.48
CA GLN A 462 11.72 -41.54 17.09
C GLN A 462 11.30 -42.72 16.20
N LEU A 463 11.20 -42.51 14.89
CA LEU A 463 10.77 -43.54 13.95
C LEU A 463 11.90 -44.50 13.51
N ARG A 464 13.16 -44.07 13.59
CA ARG A 464 14.34 -44.92 13.33
C ARG A 464 14.59 -45.95 14.43
N THR A 465 14.06 -45.76 15.63
CA THR A 465 14.34 -46.62 16.79
C THR A 465 13.09 -47.18 17.46
N VAL A 466 12.51 -48.27 16.94
CA VAL A 466 11.83 -49.27 17.78
C VAL A 466 12.04 -50.68 17.21
N PRO A 467 13.05 -51.44 17.69
CA PRO A 467 12.97 -52.90 17.63
C PRO A 467 11.77 -53.34 18.49
N PRO A 468 10.93 -54.29 18.05
CA PRO A 468 9.85 -54.79 18.90
C PRO A 468 10.44 -55.36 20.19
N LYS A 469 9.93 -54.90 21.35
CA LYS A 469 10.23 -55.58 22.62
C LYS A 469 9.93 -57.07 22.43
N PRO A 470 10.91 -57.98 22.63
CA PRO A 470 10.64 -59.40 22.51
C PRO A 470 9.53 -59.75 23.52
N LYS A 471 8.47 -60.40 23.02
CA LYS A 471 7.42 -60.94 23.91
C LYS A 471 8.12 -61.81 24.97
N PRO A 472 7.80 -61.65 26.27
CA PRO A 472 8.29 -62.60 27.25
C PRO A 472 7.83 -64.00 26.82
N ARG A 473 8.78 -64.92 26.64
CA ARG A 473 8.47 -66.32 26.38
C ARG A 473 7.58 -66.80 27.53
N SER A 474 6.40 -67.34 27.22
CA SER A 474 5.64 -68.08 28.23
C SER A 474 6.47 -69.29 28.61
N VAL A 475 7.08 -69.23 29.80
CA VAL A 475 7.67 -70.41 30.41
C VAL A 475 6.48 -71.29 30.79
N TYR A 476 6.26 -72.35 30.02
CA TYR A 476 5.42 -73.45 30.50
C TYR A 476 6.11 -73.99 31.76
N GLN A 477 5.52 -73.75 32.93
CA GLN A 477 5.77 -74.58 34.09
C GLN A 477 5.22 -75.96 33.75
N THR A 478 6.11 -76.87 33.39
CA THR A 478 5.83 -78.30 33.49
C THR A 478 5.80 -78.62 34.98
N ASP A 479 4.61 -78.80 35.52
CA ASP A 479 4.43 -79.50 36.79
C ASP A 479 4.88 -80.94 36.58
N VAL A 480 6.03 -81.27 37.18
CA VAL A 480 6.48 -82.64 37.33
C VAL A 480 6.09 -83.07 38.74
N LEU A 481 5.36 -84.19 38.78
CA LEU A 481 4.71 -84.89 39.91
C LEU A 481 5.43 -84.82 41.25
#